data_AF-A0A075WDU2-F1
#
_entry.id   AF-A0A075WDU2-F1
#
_cell.length_a   1.000
_cell.length_b   1.000
_cell.length_c   1.000
_cell.angle_alpha   90.00
_cell.angle_beta   90.00
_cell.angle_gamma   90.00
#
_symmetry.space_group_name_H-M   'P 1'
#
loop_
_entity.id
_entity.type
_entity.pdbx_description
1 polymer ?
#
loop_
_entity_poly.entity_id
_entity_poly.type
_entity_poly.pdbx_seq_one_letter_code
_entity_poly.pdbx_strand_id
1 'polypeptide(L)'
;MASDLQKRKKEWLEKLKRDGKLRDPTEDHRIGLRALQHRVRREIIKFIGYGKRSFEEIAEKFNLSEAQARMHLDLLEEALFVESRVENGKKYYYLTPRGEAYLENVEWR
;
A
#
# COMPACT_ATOMS: atom_id res chain seq x y z
N MET A 1 12.71 3.48 17.02
CA MET A 1 12.01 2.47 16.19
C MET A 1 10.51 2.43 16.48
N ALA A 2 10.04 1.93 17.63
CA ALA A 2 8.59 1.91 17.94
C ALA A 2 7.95 3.32 18.05
N SER A 3 8.69 4.31 18.59
CA SER A 3 8.24 5.70 18.68
C SER A 3 8.09 6.38 17.31
N ASP A 4 8.93 6.01 16.35
CA ASP A 4 8.98 6.64 15.02
C ASP A 4 7.82 6.16 14.15
N LEU A 5 7.48 4.87 14.22
CA LEU A 5 6.32 4.30 13.53
C LEU A 5 5.01 4.87 14.10
N GLN A 6 4.90 5.01 15.42
CA GLN A 6 3.73 5.62 16.06
C GLN A 6 3.54 7.09 15.64
N LYS A 7 4.62 7.86 15.58
CA LYS A 7 4.59 9.24 15.08
C LYS A 7 4.18 9.30 13.61
N ARG A 8 4.81 8.50 12.75
CA ARG A 8 4.46 8.40 11.31
C ARG A 8 3.00 7.99 11.10
N LYS A 9 2.50 7.03 11.89
CA LYS A 9 1.09 6.60 11.86
C LYS A 9 0.17 7.75 12.23
N LYS A 10 0.46 8.51 13.28
CA LYS A 10 -0.33 9.68 13.69
C LYS A 10 -0.38 10.74 12.58
N GLU A 11 0.77 11.12 12.05
CA GLU A 11 0.88 12.09 10.96
C GLU A 11 0.11 11.65 9.71
N TRP A 12 0.22 10.36 9.37
CA TRP A 12 -0.50 9.77 8.25
C TRP A 12 -2.02 9.76 8.45
N LEU A 13 -2.50 9.45 9.66
CA LEU A 13 -3.93 9.51 9.98
C LEU A 13 -4.49 10.94 9.89
N GLU A 14 -3.77 11.94 10.39
CA GLU A 14 -4.17 13.35 10.26
C GLU A 14 -4.20 13.79 8.79
N LYS A 15 -3.23 13.34 7.98
CA LYS A 15 -3.25 13.56 6.52
C LYS A 15 -4.49 12.94 5.88
N LEU A 16 -4.82 11.68 6.18
CA LEU A 16 -6.02 11.03 5.63
C LEU A 16 -7.31 11.75 6.01
N LYS A 17 -7.40 12.24 7.25
CA LYS A 17 -8.53 13.03 7.73
C LYS A 17 -8.69 14.31 6.93
N ARG A 18 -7.59 15.06 6.76
CA ARG A 18 -7.58 16.30 5.98
C ARG A 18 -7.93 16.06 4.52
N ASP A 19 -7.44 14.98 3.94
CA ASP A 19 -7.66 14.64 2.53
C ASP A 19 -9.05 14.00 2.27
N GLY A 20 -9.89 13.85 3.31
CA GLY A 20 -11.22 13.24 3.19
C GLY A 20 -11.19 11.74 2.85
N LYS A 21 -10.08 11.06 3.11
CA LYS A 21 -9.86 9.65 2.77
C LYS A 21 -10.17 8.68 3.91
N LEU A 22 -10.49 9.18 5.09
CA LEU A 22 -11.00 8.35 6.18
C LEU A 22 -12.42 7.90 5.87
N ARG A 23 -12.61 6.59 5.79
CA ARG A 23 -13.91 5.94 5.61
C ARG A 23 -14.45 5.47 6.94
N ASP A 24 -15.74 5.12 6.95
CA ASP A 24 -16.33 4.35 8.05
C ASP A 24 -15.49 3.07 8.28
N PRO A 25 -15.21 2.69 9.55
CA PRO A 25 -14.46 1.47 9.87
C PRO A 25 -14.95 0.20 9.16
N THR A 26 -16.27 0.05 8.98
CA THR A 26 -16.90 -1.10 8.30
C THR A 26 -16.48 -1.16 6.84
N GLU A 27 -16.54 -0.01 6.16
CA GLU A 27 -16.18 0.09 4.76
C GLU A 27 -14.67 -0.09 4.58
N ASP A 28 -13.85 0.52 5.43
CA ASP A 28 -12.41 0.35 5.42
C ASP A 28 -12.01 -1.12 5.60
N HIS A 29 -12.63 -1.83 6.54
CA HIS A 29 -12.37 -3.24 6.78
C HIS A 29 -12.74 -4.10 5.56
N ARG A 30 -13.91 -3.84 4.95
CA ARG A 30 -14.37 -4.53 3.74
C ARG A 30 -13.39 -4.35 2.57
N ILE A 31 -12.94 -3.12 2.33
CA ILE A 31 -11.99 -2.81 1.26
C ILE A 31 -10.62 -3.45 1.55
N GLY A 32 -10.16 -3.38 2.80
CA GLY A 32 -8.93 -4.03 3.25
C GLY A 32 -8.96 -5.54 3.04
N LEU A 33 -10.05 -6.20 3.42
CA LEU A 33 -10.26 -7.64 3.19
C LEU A 33 -10.25 -7.97 1.70
N ARG A 34 -11.01 -7.23 0.89
CA ARG A 34 -11.05 -7.40 -0.57
C ARG A 34 -9.64 -7.29 -1.16
N ALA A 35 -8.85 -6.30 -0.74
CA ALA A 35 -7.47 -6.13 -1.20
C ALA A 35 -6.60 -7.33 -0.81
N LEU A 36 -6.62 -7.77 0.45
CA LEU A 36 -5.73 -8.82 0.94
C LEU A 36 -6.13 -10.23 0.50
N GLN A 37 -7.36 -10.49 0.06
CA GLN A 37 -7.77 -11.82 -0.42
C GLN A 37 -6.95 -12.32 -1.63
N HIS A 38 -6.42 -11.40 -2.45
CA HIS A 38 -5.69 -11.78 -3.66
C HIS A 38 -4.19 -11.94 -3.41
N ARG A 39 -3.65 -13.13 -3.69
CA ARG A 39 -2.24 -13.48 -3.45
C ARG A 39 -1.26 -12.46 -4.06
N VAL A 40 -1.46 -12.09 -5.32
CA VAL A 40 -0.55 -11.14 -6.01
C VAL A 40 -0.45 -9.81 -5.27
N ARG A 41 -1.54 -9.30 -4.70
CA ARG A 41 -1.52 -8.03 -3.96
C ARG A 41 -0.73 -8.11 -2.67
N ARG A 42 -0.83 -9.24 -1.94
CA ARG A 42 0.01 -9.50 -0.76
C ARG A 42 1.49 -9.57 -1.12
N GLU A 43 1.81 -10.25 -2.22
CA GLU A 43 3.19 -10.35 -2.71
C GLU A 43 3.74 -9.00 -3.22
N ILE A 44 2.90 -8.15 -3.82
CA ILE A 44 3.28 -6.77 -4.18
C ILE A 44 3.66 -5.98 -2.91
N ILE A 45 2.86 -6.05 -1.84
CA ILE A 45 3.18 -5.38 -0.56
C ILE A 45 4.55 -5.85 -0.04
N LYS A 46 4.82 -7.16 -0.06
CA LYS A 46 6.13 -7.72 0.32
C LYS A 46 7.28 -7.22 -0.55
N PHE A 47 7.06 -7.17 -1.87
CA PHE A 47 8.08 -6.77 -2.83
C PHE A 47 8.47 -5.29 -2.73
N ILE A 48 7.50 -4.43 -2.36
CA ILE A 48 7.77 -3.02 -2.03
C ILE A 48 8.60 -2.94 -0.75
N GLY A 49 8.18 -3.64 0.32
CA GLY A 49 8.88 -3.64 1.61
C GLY A 49 9.04 -2.23 2.19
N TYR A 50 10.12 -1.96 2.92
CA TYR A 50 10.41 -0.61 3.46
C TYR A 50 11.02 0.35 2.43
N GLY A 51 11.13 -0.07 1.17
CA GLY A 51 11.71 0.73 0.10
C GLY A 51 10.63 1.35 -0.80
N LYS A 52 10.98 1.47 -2.07
CA LYS A 52 10.07 1.86 -3.14
C LYS A 52 10.26 0.96 -4.35
N ARG A 53 9.20 0.79 -5.13
CA ARG A 53 9.25 0.09 -6.42
C ARG A 53 8.52 0.91 -7.47
N SER A 54 9.09 0.99 -8.67
CA SER A 54 8.43 1.60 -9.80
C SER A 54 7.25 0.74 -10.27
N PHE A 55 6.32 1.36 -10.97
CA PHE A 55 5.22 0.65 -11.62
C PHE A 55 5.76 -0.46 -12.54
N GLU A 56 6.80 -0.18 -13.31
CA GLU A 56 7.43 -1.11 -14.24
C GLU A 56 8.10 -2.27 -13.51
N GLU A 57 8.86 -2.02 -12.43
CA GLU A 57 9.46 -3.08 -11.61
C GLU A 57 8.40 -4.05 -11.06
N ILE A 58 7.24 -3.53 -10.64
CA ILE A 58 6.14 -4.34 -10.12
C ILE A 58 5.50 -5.15 -11.25
N ALA A 59 5.19 -4.51 -12.38
CA ALA A 59 4.57 -5.19 -13.52
C ALA A 59 5.45 -6.33 -14.03
N GLU A 60 6.75 -6.09 -14.19
CA GLU A 60 7.73 -7.08 -14.63
C GLU A 60 7.88 -8.22 -13.62
N LYS A 61 8.07 -7.92 -12.33
CA LYS A 61 8.29 -8.94 -11.29
C LYS A 61 7.16 -9.96 -11.20
N PHE A 62 5.92 -9.52 -11.43
CA PHE A 62 4.73 -10.35 -11.31
C PHE A 62 4.16 -10.80 -12.67
N ASN A 63 4.88 -10.53 -13.76
CA ASN A 63 4.47 -10.84 -15.14
C ASN A 63 3.04 -10.36 -15.44
N LEU A 64 2.77 -9.10 -15.08
CA LEU A 64 1.46 -8.46 -15.25
C LEU A 64 1.48 -7.56 -16.47
N SER A 65 0.37 -7.56 -17.21
CA SER A 65 0.07 -6.47 -18.15
C SER A 65 -0.10 -5.15 -17.41
N GLU A 66 0.04 -4.03 -18.13
CA GLU A 66 -0.18 -2.69 -17.57
C GLU A 66 -1.56 -2.56 -16.90
N ALA A 67 -2.61 -3.09 -17.54
CA ALA A 67 -3.97 -3.05 -17.00
C ALA A 67 -4.11 -3.86 -15.69
N GLN A 68 -3.48 -5.04 -15.60
CA GLN A 68 -3.50 -5.85 -14.39
C GLN A 68 -2.69 -5.21 -13.26
N ALA A 69 -1.50 -4.68 -13.56
CA ALA A 69 -0.67 -3.97 -12.59
C ALA A 69 -1.41 -2.74 -12.04
N ARG A 70 -2.02 -1.94 -12.91
CA ARG A 70 -2.85 -0.79 -12.52
C ARG A 70 -4.00 -1.22 -11.62
N MET A 71 -4.79 -2.21 -12.03
CA MET A 71 -5.91 -2.72 -11.23
C MET A 71 -5.47 -3.20 -9.84
N HIS A 72 -4.35 -3.93 -9.73
CA HIS A 72 -3.84 -4.38 -8.44
C HIS A 72 -3.37 -3.23 -7.55
N LEU A 73 -2.65 -2.27 -8.13
CA LEU A 73 -2.10 -1.12 -7.40
C LEU A 73 -3.20 -0.14 -6.99
N ASP A 74 -4.19 0.11 -7.83
CA ASP A 74 -5.35 0.95 -7.51
C ASP A 74 -6.13 0.38 -6.33
N LEU A 75 -6.36 -0.94 -6.28
CA LEU A 75 -7.01 -1.60 -5.13
C LEU A 75 -6.17 -1.52 -3.85
N LEU A 76 -4.83 -1.55 -3.96
CA LEU A 76 -3.94 -1.39 -2.82
C LEU A 76 -3.89 0.05 -2.31
N GLU A 77 -3.93 1.04 -3.22
CA GLU A 77 -4.04 2.47 -2.90
C GLU A 77 -5.41 2.77 -2.27
N GLU A 78 -6.49 2.23 -2.85
CA GLU A 78 -7.85 2.34 -2.31
C GLU A 78 -7.93 1.77 -0.90
N ALA A 79 -7.31 0.62 -0.65
CA ALA A 79 -7.24 -0.02 0.67
C ALA A 79 -6.20 0.60 1.61
N LEU A 80 -5.53 1.67 1.20
CA LEU A 80 -4.56 2.42 1.98
C LEU A 80 -3.34 1.61 2.42
N PHE A 81 -2.97 0.52 1.71
CA PHE A 81 -1.74 -0.24 1.98
C PHE A 81 -0.52 0.38 1.31
N VAL A 82 -0.71 1.03 0.16
CA VAL A 82 0.35 1.71 -0.58
C VAL A 82 -0.06 3.12 -0.95
N GLU A 83 0.92 3.97 -1.22
CA GLU A 83 0.74 5.27 -1.83
C GLU A 83 1.79 5.48 -2.93
N SER A 84 1.44 6.26 -3.96
CA SER A 84 2.34 6.52 -5.08
C SER A 84 2.82 7.96 -5.17
N ARG A 85 3.99 8.14 -5.79
CA ARG A 85 4.60 9.44 -6.11
C ARG A 85 5.25 9.37 -7.49
N VAL A 86 5.23 10.48 -8.21
CA VAL A 86 5.98 10.61 -9.47
C VAL A 86 7.33 11.26 -9.16
N GLU A 87 8.41 10.59 -9.53
CA GLU A 87 9.78 11.05 -9.34
C GLU A 87 10.53 10.89 -10.67
N ASN A 88 11.11 11.98 -11.18
CA ASN A 88 11.81 12.00 -12.47
C ASN A 88 10.99 11.36 -13.62
N GLY A 89 9.69 11.64 -13.66
CA GLY A 89 8.77 11.13 -14.68
C GLY A 89 8.34 9.67 -14.50
N LYS A 90 8.77 8.97 -13.44
CA LYS A 90 8.39 7.59 -13.14
C LYS A 90 7.51 7.49 -11.90
N LYS A 91 6.48 6.64 -11.93
CA LYS A 91 5.59 6.41 -10.79
C LYS A 91 6.20 5.34 -9.87
N TYR A 92 6.45 5.70 -8.61
CA TYR A 92 6.93 4.82 -7.56
C TYR A 92 5.86 4.60 -6.50
N TYR A 93 5.85 3.41 -5.93
CA TYR A 93 4.95 2.99 -4.86
C TYR A 93 5.73 2.72 -3.58
N TYR A 94 5.14 3.15 -2.47
CA TYR A 94 5.65 3.06 -1.11
C TYR A 94 4.58 2.44 -0.22
N LEU A 95 4.98 1.72 0.83
CA LEU A 95 4.04 1.30 1.85
C LEU A 95 3.61 2.49 2.70
N THR A 96 2.32 2.53 3.01
CA THR A 96 1.81 3.39 4.09
C THR A 96 2.16 2.76 5.44
N PRO A 97 1.97 3.47 6.58
CA PRO A 97 2.06 2.83 7.89
C PRO A 97 1.15 1.60 8.06
N ARG A 98 0.02 1.52 7.34
CA ARG A 98 -0.84 0.32 7.31
C ARG A 98 -0.15 -0.84 6.57
N GLY A 99 0.48 -0.56 5.44
CA GLY A 99 1.28 -1.53 4.68
C GLY A 99 2.44 -2.10 5.48
N GLU A 100 3.20 -1.24 6.14
CA GLU A 100 4.29 -1.64 7.03
C GLU A 100 3.78 -2.51 8.19
N ALA A 101 2.70 -2.09 8.86
CA ALA A 101 2.10 -2.85 9.94
C ALA A 101 1.56 -4.23 9.48
N TYR A 102 1.10 -4.35 8.23
CA TYR A 102 0.70 -5.65 7.68
C TYR A 102 1.89 -6.61 7.57
N LEU A 103 3.04 -6.13 7.07
CA LEU A 103 4.23 -6.96 6.98
C LEU A 103 4.69 -7.44 8.36
N GLU A 104 4.80 -6.52 9.32
CA GLU A 104 5.27 -6.82 10.68
C GLU A 104 4.36 -7.78 11.45
N ASN A 105 3.04 -7.64 11.30
CA ASN A 105 2.09 -8.37 12.14
C ASN A 105 1.54 -9.65 11.49
N VAL A 106 1.66 -9.79 10.17
CA VAL A 106 1.04 -10.89 9.42
C VAL A 106 2.04 -11.67 8.58
N GLU A 107 2.82 -11.01 7.71
CA GLU A 107 3.62 -11.72 6.71
C GLU A 107 5.01 -12.16 7.19
N TRP A 108 5.63 -11.41 8.09
CA TRP A 108 6.97 -11.72 8.63
C TRP A 108 6.93 -12.30 10.04
N ARG A 109 5.73 -12.69 10.48
CA ARG A 109 5.50 -13.29 11.79
C ARG A 109 5.67 -14.80 11.75
#